data_AF-A0A1H2L2W1-F1
#
_entry.id   AF-A0A1H2L2W1-F1
#
_cell.length_a   1.000
_cell.length_b   1.000
_cell.length_c   1.000
_cell.angle_alpha   90.00
_cell.angle_beta   90.00
_cell.angle_gamma   90.00
#
_symmetry.space_group_name_H-M   'P 1'
#
loop_
_entity.id
_entity.type
_entity.pdbx_description
1 polymer ?
#
loop_
_entity_poly.entity_id
_entity_poly.type
_entity_poly.pdbx_seq_one_letter_code
_entity_poly.pdbx_strand_id
1 'polypeptide(L)' 'MAGTVKGVYVQEKDLPLWERAQQAAGAQRLAMASYVLIALEEKLERDGDPAT' A
#
# COMPACT_ATOMS: atom_id res chain seq x y z
N MET A 1 20.29 -6.28 14.68
CA MET A 1 19.68 -6.72 13.41
C MET A 1 19.45 -5.49 12.56
N ALA A 2 20.12 -5.36 11.41
CA ALA A 2 19.85 -4.28 10.47
C ALA A 2 18.62 -4.67 9.64
N GLY A 3 17.48 -4.02 9.88
CA GLY A 3 16.29 -4.19 9.05
C GLY A 3 16.45 -3.43 7.73
N THR A 4 16.13 -4.08 6.61
CA THR A 4 16.06 -3.39 5.31
C THR A 4 14.83 -2.50 5.28
N VAL A 5 15.01 -1.19 5.23
CA VAL A 5 13.92 -0.24 5.02
C VAL A 5 13.68 -0.12 3.51
N LYS A 6 12.48 -0.47 3.05
CA LYS A 6 12.04 -0.25 1.68
C LYS A 6 10.99 0.86 1.68
N GLY A 7 11.20 1.89 0.85
CA GLY A 7 10.26 2.99 0.66
C GLY A 7 9.38 2.77 -0.57
N VAL A 8 8.19 3.37 -0.55
CA VAL A 8 7.32 3.49 -1.72
C VAL A 8 7.49 4.90 -2.27
N TYR A 9 7.86 5.02 -3.55
CA TYR A 9 7.95 6.30 -4.23
C TYR A 9 6.62 6.58 -4.95
N VAL A 10 6.04 7.75 -4.65
CA VAL A 10 4.78 8.21 -5.24
C VAL A 10 5.10 9.39 -6.16
N GLN A 11 4.57 9.38 -7.38
CA GLN A 11 4.69 10.54 -8.27
C GLN A 11 3.82 11.68 -7.78
N GLU A 12 4.20 12.92 -8.06
CA GLU A 12 3.46 14.10 -7.57
C GLU A 12 1.97 14.09 -7.98
N LYS A 13 1.68 13.66 -9.21
CA LYS A 13 0.32 13.51 -9.73
C LYS A 13 -0.55 12.53 -8.93
N ASP A 14 0.08 11.59 -8.21
CA ASP A 14 -0.57 10.53 -7.45
C ASP A 14 -0.66 10.88 -5.95
N LEU A 15 -0.15 12.03 -5.51
CA LEU A 15 -0.27 12.50 -4.11
C LEU A 15 -1.73 12.56 -3.62
N PRO A 16 -2.72 13.04 -4.40
CA PRO A 16 -4.12 13.03 -3.95
C PRO A 16 -4.68 11.62 -3.74
N LEU A 17 -4.16 10.61 -4.44
CA LEU A 17 -4.51 9.22 -4.18
C LEU A 17 -3.85 8.72 -2.90
N TRP A 18 -2.58 9.05 -2.70
CA TRP A 18 -1.83 8.69 -1.50
C TRP A 18 -2.45 9.24 -0.21
N GLU A 19 -2.86 10.51 -0.21
CA GLU A 19 -3.52 11.15 0.94
C GLU A 19 -4.83 10.46 1.32
N ARG A 20 -5.65 10.12 0.31
CA ARG A 20 -6.90 9.36 0.52
C ARG A 20 -6.61 7.97 1.10
N ALA A 21 -5.59 7.29 0.60
CA ALA A 21 -5.18 5.99 1.10
C ALA A 21 -4.64 6.09 2.54
N GLN A 22 -3.92 7.15 2.90
CA GLN A 22 -3.45 7.39 4.25
C GLN A 22 -4.61 7.62 5.24
N GLN A 23 -5.64 8.37 4.83
CA GLN A 23 -6.85 8.52 5.64
C GLN A 23 -7.59 7.19 5.83
N ALA A 24 -7.72 6.40 4.77
CA ALA A 24 -8.34 5.08 4.83
C ALA A 24 -7.56 4.11 5.76
N ALA A 25 -6.23 4.10 5.66
CA ALA A 25 -5.36 3.33 6.55
C ALA A 25 -5.56 3.74 8.01
N GLY A 26 -5.60 5.04 8.29
CA GLY A 26 -5.86 5.58 9.62
C GLY A 26 -7.22 5.17 10.19
N ALA A 27 -8.29 5.21 9.37
CA ALA A 27 -9.62 4.77 9.77
C ALA A 27 -9.66 3.28 10.15
N GLN A 28 -8.80 2.46 9.54
CA GLN A 28 -8.66 1.03 9.83
C GLN A 28 -7.60 0.72 10.89
N ARG A 29 -6.97 1.75 11.49
CA ARG A 29 -5.86 1.61 12.46
C ARG A 29 -4.66 0.82 11.89
N LEU A 30 -4.45 0.91 10.59
CA LEU A 30 -3.33 0.26 9.91
C LEU A 30 -2.18 1.25 9.68
N ALA A 31 -0.96 0.73 9.73
CA ALA A 31 0.16 1.45 9.16
C ALA A 31 -0.01 1.55 7.64
N MET A 32 0.42 2.66 7.05
CA MET A 32 0.29 2.89 5.61
C MET A 32 0.94 1.77 4.77
N ALA A 33 2.09 1.25 5.21
CA ALA A 33 2.75 0.14 4.54
C ALA A 33 1.90 -1.14 4.54
N SER A 34 1.24 -1.47 5.66
CA SER A 34 0.35 -2.63 5.76
C SER A 34 -0.87 -2.47 4.84
N TYR A 35 -1.46 -1.26 4.82
CA TYR A 35 -2.62 -0.98 3.98
C TYR A 35 -2.29 -1.14 2.49
N VAL A 36 -1.13 -0.65 2.04
CA VAL A 36 -0.68 -0.80 0.66
C VAL A 36 -0.44 -2.26 0.29
N LEU A 37 0.16 -3.06 1.18
CA LEU A 37 0.41 -4.49 0.90
C LEU A 37 -0.91 -5.26 0.74
N ILE A 38 -1.89 -5.03 1.62
CA ILE A 38 -3.22 -5.66 1.52
C ILE A 38 -3.88 -5.28 0.18
N ALA A 39 -3.86 -3.98 -0.17
CA ALA A 39 -4.44 -3.52 -1.43
C ALA A 39 -3.75 -4.11 -2.68
N LEU A 40 -2.44 -4.39 -2.59
CA LEU A 40 -1.69 -5.08 -3.65
C LEU A 40 -2.09 -6.56 -3.74
N GLU A 41 -2.21 -7.27 -2.62
CA GLU A 41 -2.68 -8.67 -2.57
C GLU A 41 -4.07 -8.79 -3.20
N GLU A 42 -5.02 -7.95 -2.79
CA GLU A 42 -6.38 -7.92 -3.36
C GLU A 42 -6.38 -7.62 -4.87
N LYS A 43 -5.48 -6.76 -5.33
CA LYS A 43 -5.34 -6.44 -6.76
C LYS A 43 -4.81 -7.64 -7.55
N LEU A 44 -3.80 -8.32 -7.03
CA LEU A 44 -3.19 -9.51 -7.63
C LEU A 44 -4.21 -10.66 -7.73
N GLU A 45 -4.93 -10.94 -6.65
CA GLU A 45 -5.99 -11.96 -6.64
C GLU A 45 -7.08 -11.68 -7.68
N ARG A 46 -7.53 -10.42 -7.79
CA ARG A 46 -8.54 -10.01 -8.77
C ARG A 46 -8.06 -10.14 -10.21
N ASP A 47 -6.77 -9.91 -10.45
CA ASP A 47 -6.19 -9.99 -11.79
C ASP A 47 -5.88 -11.45 -12.21
N GLY A 48 -6.13 -12.42 -11.32
CA GLY A 48 -5.83 -13.82 -11.57
C GLY A 48 -4.33 -14.11 -11.54
N ASP A 49 -3.54 -13.23 -10.95
CA ASP A 49 -2.10 -13.40 -10.71
C ASP A 49 -1.93 -13.73 -9.22
N PRO A 50 -2.21 -14.97 -8.77
CA PRO A 50 -1.87 -15.35 -7.42
C PRO A 50 -0.36 -15.15 -7.30
N ALA A 51 0.11 -14.54 -6.21
CA ALA A 51 1.54 -14.40 -5.95
C ALA A 51 2.19 -15.80 -5.75
N THR A 52 2.33 -16.58 -6.82
CA THR A 52 2.87 -17.95 -6.92
C THR A 52 3.01 -18.39 -8.38
#